data_AF-A0A929PJQ8-F1
#
_entry.id   AF-A0A929PJQ8-F1
#
_cell.length_a   1.000
_cell.length_b   1.000
_cell.length_c   1.000
_cell.angle_alpha   90.00
_cell.angle_beta   90.00
_cell.angle_gamma   90.00
#
_symmetry.space_group_name_H-M   'P 1'
#
loop_
_entity.id
_entity.type
_entity.pdbx_description
1 polymer ?
#
loop_
_entity_poly.entity_id
_entity_poly.type
_entity_poly.pdbx_seq_one_letter_code
_entity_poly.pdbx_strand_id
1 'polypeptide(L)'
;MVSVLFAAYAWAAPFLTSNPQTNVTSYLVTLDGVEQEVVAQDMGDNTTILHFDLTGLVDGDHTGEVKAKNIWGESDPFPFSFNKAIPDSLSALELTAQ
;
A
#
# COMPACT_ATOMS: atom_id res chain seq x y z
N MET A 1 -11.60 -11.10 -39.61
CA MET A 1 -11.17 -10.06 -38.65
C MET A 1 -10.42 -10.79 -37.55
N VAL A 2 -9.09 -10.65 -37.49
CA VAL A 2 -8.26 -11.25 -36.44
C VAL A 2 -8.24 -10.27 -35.28
N SER A 3 -8.84 -10.66 -34.15
CA SER A 3 -8.74 -9.90 -32.91
C SER A 3 -7.46 -10.31 -32.19
N VAL A 4 -6.52 -9.39 -32.05
CA VAL A 4 -5.30 -9.58 -31.28
C VAL A 4 -5.57 -9.05 -29.87
N LEU A 5 -5.60 -9.95 -28.89
CA LEU A 5 -5.67 -9.59 -27.47
C LEU A 5 -4.22 -9.43 -26.97
N PHE A 6 -3.83 -8.20 -26.63
CA PHE A 6 -2.57 -7.94 -25.95
C PHE A 6 -2.82 -8.03 -24.44
N ALA A 7 -2.07 -8.89 -23.73
CA ALA A 7 -2.04 -8.84 -22.28
C ALA A 7 -1.36 -7.52 -21.88
N ALA A 8 -2.13 -6.55 -21.39
CA ALA A 8 -1.56 -5.41 -20.71
C ALA A 8 -1.03 -5.91 -19.37
N TYR A 9 0.29 -5.82 -19.15
CA TYR A 9 0.85 -5.97 -17.80
C TYR A 9 0.41 -4.75 -16.99
N ALA A 10 -0.77 -4.84 -16.37
CA ALA A 10 -1.13 -3.94 -15.30
C ALA A 10 -0.29 -4.36 -14.10
N TRP A 11 0.85 -3.70 -13.87
CA TRP A 11 1.53 -3.81 -12.59
C TRP A 11 0.61 -3.20 -11.54
N ALA A 12 -0.19 -4.04 -10.88
CA ALA A 12 -0.84 -3.67 -9.65
C ALA A 12 0.29 -3.45 -8.64
N ALA A 13 0.77 -2.21 -8.56
CA ALA A 13 1.69 -1.76 -7.54
C ALA A 13 1.00 -1.93 -6.18
N PRO A 14 1.47 -2.84 -5.30
CA PRO A 14 0.89 -2.93 -3.97
C PRO A 14 1.20 -1.64 -3.21
N PHE A 15 0.23 -1.18 -2.43
CA PHE A 15 0.39 -0.01 -1.59
C PHE A 15 -0.34 -0.22 -0.26
N LEU A 16 0.19 0.39 0.79
CA LEU A 16 -0.46 0.48 2.09
C LEU A 16 -1.30 1.75 2.12
N THR A 17 -2.58 1.62 2.52
CA THR A 17 -3.43 2.78 2.81
C THR A 17 -3.92 2.78 4.25
N SER A 18 -4.16 3.97 4.77
CA SER A 18 -4.86 4.16 6.04
C SER A 18 -5.61 5.49 6.05
N ASN A 19 -6.72 5.54 6.78
CA ASN A 19 -7.39 6.80 7.09
C ASN A 19 -6.52 7.57 8.09
N PRO A 20 -6.13 8.82 7.80
CA PRO A 20 -5.30 9.59 8.70
C PRO A 20 -6.10 10.01 9.94
N GLN A 21 -5.47 9.93 11.12
CA GLN A 21 -6.10 10.42 12.35
C GLN A 21 -6.10 11.96 12.39
N THR A 22 -7.00 12.53 13.18
CA THR A 22 -7.03 13.97 13.41
C THR A 22 -5.75 14.44 14.11
N ASN A 23 -5.27 15.64 13.77
CA ASN A 23 -4.06 16.25 14.33
C ASN A 23 -2.74 15.48 14.09
N VAL A 24 -2.68 14.64 13.05
CA VAL A 24 -1.45 14.00 12.57
C VAL A 24 -0.91 14.76 11.36
N THR A 25 0.39 15.05 11.34
CA THR A 25 1.06 15.77 10.23
C THR A 25 1.78 14.82 9.28
N SER A 26 2.30 13.72 9.80
CA SER A 26 3.03 12.70 9.02
C SER A 26 3.00 11.36 9.74
N TYR A 27 3.41 10.31 9.04
CA TYR A 27 3.55 8.95 9.55
C TYR A 27 4.99 8.49 9.35
N LEU A 28 5.57 7.84 10.35
CA LEU A 28 6.82 7.11 10.18
C LEU A 28 6.45 5.65 9.92
N VAL A 29 6.72 5.20 8.69
CA VAL A 29 6.53 3.81 8.28
C VAL A 29 7.90 3.15 8.32
N THR A 30 8.08 2.18 9.19
CA THR A 30 9.25 1.31 9.19
C THR A 30 8.86 0.00 8.53
N LEU A 31 9.59 -0.41 7.50
CA LEU A 31 9.35 -1.67 6.81
C LEU A 31 10.68 -2.42 6.63
N ASP A 32 10.74 -3.64 7.16
CA ASP A 32 11.96 -4.47 7.21
C ASP A 32 13.20 -3.71 7.72
N GLY A 33 12.97 -2.83 8.70
CA GLY A 33 14.01 -1.99 9.31
C GLY A 33 14.35 -0.70 8.57
N VAL A 34 13.70 -0.41 7.44
CA VAL A 34 13.86 0.86 6.70
C VAL A 34 12.73 1.82 7.10
N GLU A 35 13.08 2.94 7.72
CA GLU A 35 12.14 3.98 8.11
C GLU A 35 11.96 5.03 7.02
N GLN A 36 10.71 5.43 6.78
CA GLN A 36 10.33 6.49 5.85
C GLN A 36 9.24 7.37 6.47
N GLU A 37 9.43 8.68 6.37
CA GLU A 37 8.38 9.66 6.71
C GLU A 37 7.44 9.86 5.52
N VAL A 38 6.14 9.72 5.75
CA VAL A 38 5.09 9.77 4.74
C VAL A 38 4.01 10.76 5.18
N VAL A 39 3.68 11.71 4.30
CA VAL A 39 2.57 12.64 4.52
C VAL A 39 1.32 12.07 3.88
N ALA A 40 0.19 12.17 4.57
CA ALA A 40 -1.09 11.76 4.01
C ALA A 40 -1.41 12.62 2.77
N GLN A 41 -1.86 11.97 1.70
CA GLN A 41 -2.11 12.57 0.41
C GLN A 41 -3.60 12.87 0.25
N ASP A 42 -3.91 14.03 -0.32
CA ASP A 42 -5.27 14.35 -0.78
C ASP A 42 -5.53 13.62 -2.10
N MET A 43 -6.52 12.71 -2.10
CA MET A 43 -6.93 11.92 -3.26
C MET A 43 -8.07 12.58 -4.04
N GLY A 44 -8.53 13.76 -3.62
CA GLY A 44 -9.75 14.38 -4.12
C GLY A 44 -11.00 13.90 -3.36
N ASP A 45 -12.15 14.48 -3.69
CA ASP A 45 -13.45 14.14 -3.09
C ASP A 45 -13.46 14.15 -1.54
N ASN A 46 -12.76 15.13 -0.94
CA ASN A 46 -12.58 15.26 0.51
C ASN A 46 -11.96 14.02 1.17
N THR A 47 -11.21 13.22 0.42
CA THR A 47 -10.59 11.98 0.90
C THR A 47 -9.08 12.18 1.01
N THR A 48 -8.60 12.31 2.25
CA THR A 48 -7.16 12.26 2.55
C THR A 48 -6.82 10.87 3.04
N ILE A 49 -5.80 10.23 2.45
CA ILE A 49 -5.33 8.91 2.88
C ILE A 49 -3.82 8.91 3.07
N LEU A 50 -3.34 8.15 4.03
CA LEU A 50 -1.96 7.67 3.96
C LEU A 50 -1.86 6.75 2.72
N HIS A 51 -0.86 6.97 1.87
CA HIS A 51 -0.53 6.09 0.75
C HIS A 51 0.97 5.85 0.79
N PHE A 52 1.37 4.59 0.95
CA PHE A 52 2.77 4.19 0.96
C PHE A 52 3.01 3.06 -0.05
N ASP A 53 3.99 3.26 -0.94
CA ASP A 53 4.27 2.34 -2.04
C ASP A 53 5.08 1.12 -1.58
N LEU A 54 4.65 -0.07 -1.98
CA LEU A 54 5.27 -1.37 -1.66
C LEU A 54 5.83 -2.06 -2.92
N THR A 55 5.87 -1.37 -4.07
CA THR A 55 6.36 -1.93 -5.34
C THR A 55 7.79 -2.45 -5.26
N GLY A 56 8.67 -1.74 -4.55
CA GLY A 56 10.08 -2.07 -4.43
C GLY A 56 10.41 -3.30 -3.59
N LEU A 57 9.42 -3.92 -2.95
CA LEU A 57 9.62 -5.11 -2.12
C LEU A 57 9.80 -6.38 -2.97
N VAL A 58 10.63 -7.29 -2.48
CA VAL A 58 10.73 -8.64 -3.03
C VAL A 58 9.52 -9.48 -2.61
N ASP A 59 9.27 -10.59 -3.28
CA ASP A 59 8.26 -11.55 -2.80
C ASP A 59 8.73 -12.19 -1.49
N GLY A 60 7.81 -12.40 -0.55
CA GLY A 60 8.10 -12.95 0.77
C GLY A 60 7.29 -12.30 1.89
N ASP A 61 7.63 -12.69 3.12
CA ASP A 61 7.05 -12.12 4.33
C ASP A 61 7.74 -10.80 4.68
N HIS A 62 6.94 -9.80 5.01
CA HIS A 62 7.37 -8.48 5.43
C HIS A 62 6.79 -8.14 6.79
N THR A 63 7.58 -7.43 7.59
CA THR A 63 7.15 -6.88 8.87
C THR A 63 7.35 -5.38 8.86
N GLY A 64 6.36 -4.65 9.37
CA GLY A 64 6.44 -3.21 9.46
C GLY A 64 5.81 -2.67 10.71
N GLU A 65 6.08 -1.40 10.97
CA GLU A 65 5.51 -0.64 12.06
C GLU A 65 5.12 0.76 11.55
N VAL A 66 4.02 1.30 12.05
CA VAL A 66 3.60 2.67 11.75
C VAL A 66 3.50 3.48 13.04
N LYS A 67 4.06 4.68 13.03
CA LYS A 67 3.85 5.69 14.07
C LYS A 67 3.19 6.92 13.45
N ALA A 68 2.23 7.49 14.16
CA ALA A 68 1.69 8.81 13.82
C ALA A 68 2.60 9.89 14.42
N LYS A 69 2.85 10.98 13.67
CA LYS A 69 3.70 12.09 14.10
C LYS A 69 2.96 13.41 13.98
N ASN A 70 3.15 14.27 14.97
CA ASN A 70 2.70 15.65 14.97
C ASN A 70 3.71 16.56 15.70
N ILE A 71 3.33 17.81 15.94
CA ILE A 71 4.19 18.80 16.61
C ILE A 71 4.56 18.44 18.05
N TRP A 72 3.83 17.52 18.69
CA TRP A 72 4.07 17.07 20.06
C TRP A 72 4.92 15.80 20.14
N GLY A 73 5.19 15.14 19.01
CA GLY A 73 6.04 13.96 18.92
C GLY A 73 5.43 12.82 18.10
N GLU A 74 5.91 11.61 18.39
CA GLU A 74 5.49 10.36 17.75
C GLU A 74 4.59 9.55 18.70
N SER A 75 3.63 8.82 18.14
CA SER A 75 2.86 7.82 18.87
C SER A 75 3.70 6.58 19.16
N ASP A 76 3.15 5.69 20.00
CA ASP A 76 3.64 4.32 20.10
C ASP A 76 3.58 3.63 18.71
N PRO A 77 4.55 2.74 18.40
CA PRO A 77 4.56 1.99 17.15
C PRO A 77 3.44 0.95 17.11
N PHE A 78 2.76 0.88 15.97
CA PHE A 78 1.76 -0.15 15.69
C PHE A 78 2.31 -1.17 14.67
N PRO A 79 2.57 -2.42 15.07
CA PRO A 79 3.15 -3.43 14.20
C PRO A 79 2.12 -4.06 13.25
N PHE A 80 2.58 -4.44 12.06
CA PHE A 80 1.82 -5.21 11.07
C PHE A 80 2.74 -6.15 10.28
N SER A 81 2.16 -7.18 9.67
CA SER A 81 2.86 -8.13 8.82
C SER A 81 2.01 -8.51 7.63
N PHE A 82 2.64 -8.76 6.49
CA PHE A 82 1.97 -9.24 5.29
C PHE A 82 2.92 -10.09 4.45
N ASN A 83 2.35 -10.90 3.56
CA ASN A 83 3.10 -11.65 2.57
C ASN A 83 2.87 -11.02 1.19
N LYS A 84 3.95 -10.71 0.47
CA LYS A 84 3.91 -10.29 -0.93
C LYS A 84 4.18 -11.50 -1.81
N ALA A 85 3.27 -11.79 -2.73
CA ALA A 85 3.45 -12.86 -3.70
C ALA A 85 2.82 -12.49 -5.03
N ILE A 86 3.45 -12.92 -6.12
CA ILE A 86 2.81 -12.99 -7.44
C ILE A 86 1.93 -14.25 -7.47
N PRO A 87 0.64 -14.16 -7.82
CA PRO A 87 -0.21 -15.33 -7.91
C PRO A 87 0.27 -16.29 -9.02
N ASP A 88 0.52 -17.55 -8.67
CA ASP A 88 0.96 -18.58 -9.61
C ASP A 88 -0.16 -19.07 -10.56
N SER A 89 -1.43 -18.78 -10.23
CA SER A 89 -2.58 -19.08 -11.10
C SER A 89 -3.77 -18.14 -10.85
N LEU A 90 -4.45 -17.75 -11.93
CA LEU A 90 -5.74 -17.07 -11.87
C LEU A 90 -6.87 -18.10 -11.66
N SER A 91 -6.83 -18.83 -10.54
CA SER A 91 -7.80 -19.90 -10.28
C SER A 91 -9.20 -19.39 -9.92
N ALA A 92 -9.43 -18.07 -9.87
CA ALA A 92 -10.69 -17.47 -9.40
C ALA A 92 -11.21 -16.30 -10.27
N LEU A 93 -10.63 -16.04 -11.44
CA LEU A 93 -11.10 -14.96 -12.31
C LEU A 93 -12.10 -15.52 -13.34
N GLU A 94 -13.40 -15.49 -13.03
CA GLU A 94 -14.44 -15.70 -14.03
C GLU A 94 -14.89 -14.35 -14.63
N LEU A 95 -14.57 -14.12 -15.90
CA LEU A 95 -15.23 -13.09 -16.70
C LEU A 95 -16.52 -13.67 -17.27
N THR A 96 -17.65 -13.42 -16.61
CA THR A 96 -18.97 -13.63 -17.23
C THR A 96 -19.28 -12.41 -18.11
N ALA A 97 -19.38 -12.62 -19.41
CA ALA A 97 -20.01 -11.65 -20.31
C ALA A 97 -21.54 -11.71 -20.09
N GLN A 98 -22.17 -10.58 -19.79
CA GLN A 98 -23.63 -10.42 -19.86
C GLN A 98 -24.09 -10.23 -21.30
#